data_AF-A0A0K1EBI6-F1
#
_entry.id   AF-A0A0K1EBI6-F1
#
_cell.length_a   1.000
_cell.length_b   1.000
_cell.length_c   1.000
_cell.angle_alpha   90.00
_cell.angle_beta   90.00
_cell.angle_gamma   90.00
#
_symmetry.space_group_name_H-M   'P 1'
#
loop_
_entity.id
_entity.type
_entity.pdbx_description
1 polymer ?
#
loop_
_entity_poly.entity_id
_entity_poly.type
_entity_poly.pdbx_seq_one_letter_code
_entity_poly.pdbx_strand_id
1 'polypeptide(L)'
;MLSSESEVEAASGDDTVTLGRGCNSIQLNALRGRVGDDATTAPTDMEARMQVGEVPVFGELIEFTTDPAVARRFGTGGYVITVKIQKKYLTKGSVSEGGWICRKHAPFTVVNETKGRAFL
;
A
#
# COMPACT_ATOMS: atom_id res chain seq x y z
N MET A 1 1.54 -1.26 -14.58
CA MET A 1 2.91 -0.84 -14.23
C MET A 1 2.83 -0.04 -12.94
N LEU A 2 3.76 -0.22 -12.00
CA LEU A 2 3.79 0.62 -10.79
C LEU A 2 4.36 1.99 -11.13
N SER A 3 3.90 3.02 -10.41
CA SER A 3 4.51 4.35 -10.44
C SER A 3 5.91 4.27 -9.83
N SER A 4 6.84 5.05 -10.38
CA SER A 4 8.17 5.21 -9.80
C SER A 4 8.14 6.04 -8.53
N GLU A 5 9.16 5.93 -7.68
CA GLU A 5 9.25 6.72 -6.45
C GLU A 5 9.18 8.23 -6.73
N SER A 6 9.94 8.71 -7.72
CA SER A 6 9.94 10.12 -8.12
C SER A 6 8.58 10.59 -8.65
N GLU A 7 7.82 9.72 -9.32
CA GLU A 7 6.46 10.07 -9.76
C GLU A 7 5.52 10.25 -8.56
N VAL A 8 5.63 9.40 -7.54
CA VAL A 8 4.79 9.51 -6.34
C VAL A 8 5.18 10.72 -5.49
N GLU A 9 6.46 11.07 -5.43
CA GLU A 9 6.94 12.27 -4.74
C GLU A 9 6.53 13.57 -5.44
N ALA A 10 6.55 13.59 -6.77
CA ALA A 10 6.19 14.76 -7.57
C ALA A 10 4.66 14.96 -7.72
N ALA A 11 3.86 13.93 -7.44
CA ALA A 11 2.41 13.97 -7.54
C ALA A 11 1.79 15.02 -6.61
N SER A 12 0.80 15.76 -7.12
CA SER A 12 -0.09 16.60 -6.32
C SER A 12 -1.13 15.74 -5.59
N GLY A 13 -1.81 16.29 -4.58
CA GLY A 13 -2.73 15.53 -3.73
C GLY A 13 -3.84 14.76 -4.47
N ASP A 14 -4.37 15.31 -5.56
CA ASP A 14 -5.46 14.66 -6.32
C ASP A 14 -4.97 13.72 -7.41
N ASP A 15 -3.66 13.70 -7.69
CA ASP A 15 -3.07 12.79 -8.67
C ASP A 15 -3.16 11.35 -8.19
N THR A 16 -3.53 10.47 -9.13
CA THR A 16 -3.64 9.04 -8.87
C THR A 16 -2.33 8.33 -9.22
N VAL A 17 -1.78 7.61 -8.25
CA VAL A 17 -0.58 6.79 -8.40
C VAL A 17 -0.90 5.30 -8.34
N THR A 18 -0.02 4.47 -8.90
CA THR A 18 -0.19 3.02 -8.94
C THR A 18 0.86 2.31 -8.10
N LEU A 19 0.47 1.59 -7.05
CA LEU A 19 1.40 0.99 -6.08
C LEU A 19 1.17 -0.51 -5.91
N GLY A 20 2.20 -1.24 -5.48
CA GLY A 20 2.17 -2.69 -5.25
C GLY A 20 2.09 -3.07 -3.77
N ARG A 21 1.59 -4.27 -3.48
CA ARG A 21 1.68 -4.88 -2.13
C ARG A 21 1.67 -6.39 -2.23
N GLY A 22 2.50 -7.04 -1.42
CA GLY A 22 2.39 -8.47 -1.14
C GLY A 22 1.44 -8.73 0.03
N CYS A 23 0.57 -9.74 -0.07
CA CYS A 23 -0.39 -10.07 0.99
C CYS A 23 -0.78 -11.55 1.01
N ASN A 24 -1.22 -12.05 2.16
CA ASN A 24 -1.84 -13.38 2.26
C ASN A 24 -3.34 -13.35 1.87
N SER A 25 -4.00 -14.51 1.87
CA SER A 25 -5.43 -14.63 1.50
C SER A 25 -6.38 -13.85 2.41
N ILE A 26 -6.11 -13.80 3.72
CA ILE A 26 -6.93 -13.08 4.70
C ILE A 26 -6.86 -11.57 4.42
N GLN A 27 -5.65 -11.06 4.23
CA GLN A 27 -5.42 -9.65 3.89
C GLN A 27 -6.05 -9.29 2.54
N LEU A 28 -5.92 -10.15 1.52
CA LEU A 28 -6.56 -9.93 0.22
C LEU A 28 -8.09 -9.82 0.35
N ASN A 29 -8.72 -10.71 1.11
CA ASN A 29 -10.17 -10.67 1.32
C ASN A 29 -10.62 -9.40 2.04
N ALA A 30 -9.86 -8.95 3.04
CA ALA A 30 -10.13 -7.67 3.71
C ALA A 30 -10.03 -6.48 2.75
N LEU A 31 -9.06 -6.49 1.83
CA LEU A 31 -8.85 -5.43 0.84
C LEU A 31 -9.92 -5.40 -0.26
N ARG A 32 -10.51 -6.56 -0.61
CA ARG A 32 -11.62 -6.66 -1.57
C ARG A 32 -12.95 -6.13 -1.02
N GLY A 33 -13.21 -6.36 0.27
CA GLY A 33 -14.49 -6.01 0.92
C GLY A 33 -14.55 -4.60 1.49
N ARG A 34 -13.53 -3.77 1.26
CA ARG A 34 -13.45 -2.44 1.87
C ARG A 34 -14.30 -1.41 1.12
N VAL A 35 -14.79 -0.44 1.88
CA VAL A 35 -15.41 0.79 1.37
C VAL A 35 -14.47 1.94 1.71
N GLY A 36 -14.13 2.74 0.71
CA GLY A 36 -13.34 3.95 0.89
C GLY A 36 -14.21 5.09 1.43
N ASP A 37 -13.63 5.92 2.28
CA ASP A 37 -14.25 7.14 2.81
C ASP A 37 -13.42 8.35 2.37
N ASP A 38 -14.00 9.21 1.53
CA ASP A 38 -13.34 10.40 1.00
C ASP A 38 -12.97 11.42 2.08
N ALA A 39 -13.58 11.36 3.27
CA ALA A 39 -13.21 12.18 4.43
C ALA A 39 -11.92 11.71 5.12
N THR A 40 -11.39 10.54 4.74
CA THR A 40 -10.14 10.00 5.29
C THR A 40 -8.97 10.92 4.96
N THR A 41 -8.14 11.23 5.95
CA THR A 41 -6.88 11.95 5.72
C THR A 41 -5.70 10.99 5.59
N ALA A 42 -4.58 11.44 5.02
CA ALA A 42 -3.33 10.70 5.08
C ALA A 42 -2.81 10.59 6.53
N PRO A 43 -2.13 9.49 6.89
CA PRO A 43 -1.42 9.38 8.17
C PRO A 43 -0.46 10.57 8.39
N THR A 44 -0.22 10.97 9.62
CA THR A 44 0.88 11.88 9.93
C THR A 44 2.23 11.18 9.75
N ASP A 45 3.31 11.94 9.55
CA ASP A 45 4.67 11.39 9.50
C ASP A 45 5.03 10.60 10.77
N MET A 46 4.49 11.01 11.93
CA MET A 46 4.69 10.31 13.20
C MET A 46 4.00 8.93 13.19
N GLU A 47 2.74 8.86 12.74
CA GLU A 47 2.01 7.59 12.59
C GLU A 47 2.71 6.65 11.61
N ALA A 48 3.17 7.18 10.47
CA ALA A 48 3.91 6.42 9.46
C ALA A 48 5.20 5.81 10.01
N ARG A 49 5.97 6.56 10.82
CA ARG A 49 7.21 6.08 11.45
C ARG A 49 6.96 5.05 12.55
N MET A 50 5.87 5.20 13.31
CA MET A 50 5.53 4.27 14.40
C MET A 50 5.10 2.89 13.90
N GLN A 51 4.69 2.74 12.63
CA GLN A 51 4.39 1.44 12.02
C GLN A 51 5.61 0.48 12.06
N VAL A 52 6.83 0.98 12.23
CA VAL A 52 8.07 0.20 12.29
C VAL A 52 8.35 -0.36 13.71
N GLY A 53 7.61 0.07 14.74
CA GLY A 53 7.89 -0.27 16.15
C GLY A 53 6.73 -0.93 16.88
N GLU A 54 6.85 -2.24 17.12
CA GLU A 54 6.31 -3.05 18.24
C GLU A 54 4.81 -3.00 18.64
N VAL A 55 3.96 -2.21 18.02
CA VAL A 55 2.51 -2.37 18.16
C VAL A 55 1.94 -2.47 16.76
N PRO A 56 1.49 -3.66 16.34
CA PRO A 56 0.82 -3.71 15.08
C PRO A 56 -0.49 -2.96 15.27
N VAL A 57 -0.60 -1.80 14.62
CA VAL A 57 -1.88 -1.27 14.22
C VAL A 57 -2.42 -2.21 13.13
N PHE A 58 -2.61 -3.49 13.48
CA PHE A 58 -3.21 -4.53 12.63
C PHE A 58 -4.64 -4.08 12.41
N GLY A 59 -4.85 -3.26 11.39
CA GLY A 59 -6.16 -2.77 11.06
C GLY A 59 -6.15 -1.41 10.40
N GLU A 60 -5.48 -0.40 10.98
CA GLU A 60 -5.71 1.00 10.58
C GLU A 60 -4.79 1.52 9.48
N LEU A 61 -3.58 0.98 9.33
CA LEU A 61 -2.62 1.43 8.33
C LEU A 61 -2.32 0.31 7.32
N ILE A 62 -2.19 0.69 6.06
CA ILE A 62 -1.84 -0.19 4.95
C ILE A 62 -0.65 0.40 4.23
N GLU A 63 0.41 -0.41 4.09
CA GLU A 63 1.60 -0.02 3.35
C GLU A 63 1.61 -0.62 1.94
N PHE A 64 1.90 0.22 0.97
CA PHE A 64 2.19 -0.16 -0.41
C PHE A 64 3.64 0.20 -0.74
N THR A 65 4.13 -0.28 -1.86
CA THR A 65 5.49 -0.01 -2.34
C THR A 65 5.50 0.37 -3.81
N THR A 66 6.43 1.24 -4.19
CA THR A 66 6.80 1.51 -5.58
C THR A 66 7.71 0.41 -6.16
N ASP A 67 8.33 -0.42 -5.32
CA ASP A 67 9.25 -1.48 -5.73
C ASP A 67 8.51 -2.82 -5.99
N PRO A 68 8.44 -3.29 -7.25
CA PRO A 68 7.80 -4.55 -7.57
C PRO A 68 8.54 -5.78 -7.02
N ALA A 69 9.84 -5.70 -6.71
CA ALA A 69 10.59 -6.77 -6.06
C ALA A 69 10.17 -6.91 -4.59
N VAL A 70 9.99 -5.80 -3.87
CA VAL A 70 9.47 -5.78 -2.50
C VAL A 70 8.05 -6.36 -2.46
N ALA A 71 7.16 -5.90 -3.35
CA ALA A 71 5.79 -6.43 -3.42
C ALA A 71 5.77 -7.95 -3.68
N ARG A 72 6.63 -8.45 -4.57
CA ARG A 72 6.77 -9.88 -4.85
C ARG A 72 7.32 -10.68 -3.67
N ARG A 73 8.36 -10.17 -3.01
CA ARG A 73 8.95 -10.81 -1.82
C ARG A 73 7.88 -11.02 -0.74
N PHE A 74 7.13 -9.98 -0.40
CA PHE A 74 6.04 -10.07 0.59
C PHE A 74 4.81 -10.84 0.09
N GLY A 75 4.67 -11.06 -1.21
CA GLY A 75 3.61 -11.87 -1.80
C GLY A 75 3.95 -13.35 -1.96
N THR A 76 5.17 -13.78 -1.60
CA THR A 76 5.61 -15.19 -1.74
C THR A 76 4.66 -16.13 -0.98
N GLY A 77 4.13 -17.15 -1.66
CA GLY A 77 3.14 -18.08 -1.09
C GLY A 77 1.75 -17.47 -0.86
N GLY A 78 1.55 -16.19 -1.15
CA GLY A 78 0.28 -15.47 -1.06
C GLY A 78 -0.11 -14.85 -2.40
N TYR A 79 -0.27 -13.53 -2.41
CA TYR A 79 -0.70 -12.72 -3.54
C TYR A 79 0.13 -11.45 -3.64
N VAL A 80 0.24 -10.93 -4.85
CA VAL A 80 0.69 -9.58 -5.14
C VAL A 80 -0.49 -8.82 -5.72
N ILE A 81 -0.81 -7.68 -5.14
CA ILE A 81 -1.85 -6.78 -5.66
C ILE A 81 -1.23 -5.49 -6.20
N THR A 82 -1.95 -4.85 -7.09
CA THR A 82 -1.69 -3.48 -7.55
C THR A 82 -2.90 -2.63 -7.25
N VAL A 83 -2.68 -1.44 -6.70
CA VAL A 83 -3.74 -0.48 -6.36
C VAL A 83 -3.55 0.83 -7.11
N LYS A 84 -4.66 1.53 -7.35
CA LYS A 84 -4.69 2.95 -7.71
C LYS A 84 -5.24 3.77 -6.54
N ILE A 85 -4.51 4.79 -6.11
CA ILE A 85 -4.83 5.62 -4.94
C ILE A 85 -4.44 7.08 -5.22
N GLN A 86 -5.21 8.04 -4.72
CA GLN A 86 -4.83 9.46 -4.79
C GLN A 86 -3.74 9.79 -3.78
N LYS A 87 -2.80 10.64 -4.17
CA LYS A 87 -1.62 11.00 -3.38
C LYS A 87 -1.96 11.63 -2.02
N LYS A 88 -3.06 12.36 -1.89
CA LYS A 88 -3.51 13.01 -0.63
C LYS A 88 -3.85 12.04 0.50
N TYR A 89 -3.97 10.74 0.21
CA TYR A 89 -4.21 9.70 1.20
C TYR A 89 -2.92 8.97 1.63
N LEU A 90 -1.77 9.35 1.05
CA LEU A 90 -0.49 8.67 1.24
C LEU A 90 0.51 9.51 2.02
N THR A 91 1.15 8.85 2.97
CA THR A 91 2.31 9.38 3.70
C THR A 91 3.51 8.50 3.44
N LYS A 92 4.69 9.11 3.31
CA LYS A 92 5.90 8.37 3.02
C LYS A 92 6.25 7.48 4.23
N GLY A 93 6.44 6.19 3.97
CA GLY A 93 6.79 5.16 4.94
C GLY A 93 8.28 4.81 4.87
N SER A 94 8.59 3.52 4.75
CA SER A 94 9.95 3.01 4.66
C SER A 94 10.72 3.63 3.48
N VAL A 95 11.72 4.46 3.78
CA VAL A 95 12.56 5.13 2.75
C VAL A 95 13.41 4.12 1.98
N SER A 96 13.87 3.03 2.62
CA SER A 96 14.71 2.01 1.99
C SER A 96 13.94 1.06 1.08
N GLU A 97 12.60 0.98 1.20
CA GLU A 97 11.77 0.01 0.47
C GLU A 97 10.69 0.68 -0.41
N GLY A 98 10.78 2.00 -0.61
CA GLY A 98 9.80 2.77 -1.39
C GLY A 98 8.39 2.68 -0.81
N GLY A 99 8.28 2.69 0.53
CA GLY A 99 7.05 2.47 1.27
C GLY A 99 6.14 3.69 1.29
N TRP A 100 4.84 3.46 1.09
CA TRP A 100 3.79 4.48 1.10
C TRP A 100 2.59 3.98 1.90
N ILE A 101 2.21 4.72 2.92
CA ILE A 101 1.24 4.29 3.93
C ILE A 101 -0.06 5.08 3.76
N CYS A 102 -1.20 4.38 3.79
CA CYS A 102 -2.52 4.99 3.88
C CYS A 102 -3.28 4.46 5.09
N ARG A 103 -4.37 5.14 5.48
CA ARG A 103 -5.35 4.58 6.41
C ARG A 103 -6.21 3.51 5.75
N LYS A 104 -6.78 2.58 6.51
CA LYS A 104 -7.56 1.44 6.00
C LYS A 104 -8.79 1.84 5.19
N HIS A 105 -9.38 2.97 5.55
CA HIS A 105 -10.55 3.55 4.90
C HIS A 105 -10.19 4.53 3.77
N ALA A 106 -8.91 4.72 3.46
CA ALA A 106 -8.51 5.56 2.33
C ALA A 106 -9.13 5.02 1.02
N PRO A 107 -9.70 5.89 0.17
CA PRO A 107 -10.17 5.53 -1.16
C PRO A 107 -9.01 5.10 -2.07
N PHE A 108 -9.17 3.91 -2.66
CA PHE A 108 -8.24 3.27 -3.60
C PHE A 108 -8.95 2.10 -4.28
N THR A 109 -8.45 1.65 -5.42
CA THR A 109 -9.01 0.51 -6.16
C THR A 109 -7.94 -0.54 -6.38
N VAL A 110 -8.25 -1.81 -6.10
CA VAL A 110 -7.40 -2.93 -6.52
C VAL A 110 -7.63 -3.14 -8.02
N VAL A 111 -6.58 -2.96 -8.82
CA VAL A 111 -6.65 -3.03 -10.29
C VAL A 111 -6.01 -4.28 -10.87
N ASN A 112 -5.21 -4.99 -10.07
CA ASN A 112 -4.65 -6.29 -10.44
C ASN A 112 -4.37 -7.13 -9.19
N GLU A 113 -4.52 -8.44 -9.33
CA GLU A 113 -4.25 -9.44 -8.30
C GLU A 113 -3.59 -10.65 -8.95
N THR A 114 -2.43 -11.08 -8.44
CA THR A 114 -1.71 -12.22 -8.99
C THR A 114 -1.27 -13.12 -7.86
N LYS A 115 -1.43 -14.44 -8.01
CA LYS A 115 -0.95 -15.41 -7.03
C LYS A 115 0.57 -15.40 -7.01
N GLY A 116 1.16 -15.18 -5.83
CA GLY A 116 2.60 -15.24 -5.65
C GLY A 116 3.07 -16.66 -5.84
N ARG A 117 4.18 -16.84 -6.58
CA ARG A 117 4.78 -18.17 -6.70
C ARG A 117 5.36 -18.55 -5.34
N ALA A 118 5.01 -19.75 -4.86
CA ALA A 118 5.82 -20.41 -3.86
C ALA A 118 7.12 -20.87 -4.54
N PHE A 119 8.26 -20.77 -3.86
CA PHE A 119 9.45 -21.48 -4.31
C PHE A 119 9.11 -22.98 -4.30
N LEU A 120 9.12 -23.60 -5.47
CA LEU A 120 9.01 -25.05 -5.65
C LEU A 120 10.40 -25.67 -5.45
#